data_AF-T1ATZ5-F1
#
_entry.id   AF-T1ATZ5-F1
#
_cell.length_a   1.000
_cell.length_b   1.000
_cell.length_c   1.000
_cell.angle_alpha   90.00
_cell.angle_beta   90.00
_cell.angle_gamma   90.00
#
_symmetry.space_group_name_H-M   'P 1'
#
loop_
_entity.id
_entity.type
_entity.pdbx_description
1 polymer ?
#
loop_
_entity_poly.entity_id
_entity_poly.type
_entity_poly.pdbx_seq_one_letter_code
_entity_poly.pdbx_strand_id
1 'polypeptide(L)'
;MIGHDTGCITTLDKSQWIGQAVGKVYPLSVMADCQFAALVCGAHPYKLAQLHWHASPFEGLLEKLGIDWEKAKAEFEVYLKEVAAGRVETLYDPKRAITSGPGYEKPVQPAQIEVNS
;
A
#
# COMPACT_ATOMS: atom_id res chain seq x y z
N MET A 1 -7.65 -13.88 3.46
CA MET A 1 -6.43 -14.60 3.85
C MET A 1 -5.37 -13.56 4.12
N ILE A 2 -4.71 -13.69 5.27
CA ILE A 2 -3.56 -12.86 5.65
C ILE A 2 -2.36 -13.79 5.67
N GLY A 3 -1.24 -13.36 5.10
CA GLY A 3 0.00 -14.12 5.05
C GLY A 3 1.21 -13.23 5.26
N HIS A 4 2.34 -13.84 5.60
CA HIS A 4 3.59 -13.14 5.90
C HIS A 4 4.59 -13.20 4.73
N ASP A 5 4.57 -14.30 3.99
CA ASP A 5 5.45 -14.52 2.85
C ASP A 5 4.88 -13.92 1.56
N THR A 6 5.68 -13.12 0.87
CA THR A 6 5.29 -12.45 -0.38
C THR A 6 5.02 -13.44 -1.50
N GLY A 7 5.70 -14.59 -1.52
CA GLY A 7 5.43 -15.69 -2.44
C GLY A 7 4.03 -16.25 -2.25
N CYS A 8 3.66 -16.60 -1.01
CA CYS A 8 2.31 -17.07 -0.68
C CYS A 8 1.22 -16.07 -1.09
N ILE A 9 1.40 -14.79 -0.75
CA ILE A 9 0.43 -13.73 -1.11
C ILE A 9 0.30 -13.62 -2.63
N THR A 10 1.42 -13.55 -3.35
CA THR A 10 1.41 -13.39 -4.80
C THR A 10 0.78 -14.59 -5.48
N THR A 11 1.17 -15.81 -5.08
CA THR A 11 0.62 -17.04 -5.66
C THR A 11 -0.88 -17.11 -5.45
N LEU A 12 -1.36 -16.87 -4.23
CA LEU A 12 -2.79 -17.00 -3.94
C LEU A 12 -3.62 -15.87 -4.57
N ASP A 13 -3.13 -14.62 -4.53
CA ASP A 13 -3.78 -13.48 -5.19
C ASP A 13 -3.89 -13.72 -6.70
N LYS A 14 -2.78 -14.05 -7.37
CA LYS A 14 -2.79 -14.20 -8.83
C LYS A 14 -3.47 -15.49 -9.31
N SER A 15 -3.55 -16.52 -8.47
CA SER A 15 -4.33 -17.73 -8.79
C SER A 15 -5.84 -17.44 -8.93
N GLN A 16 -6.34 -16.31 -8.44
CA GLN A 16 -7.74 -15.92 -8.65
C GLN A 16 -8.11 -15.79 -10.13
N TRP A 17 -7.15 -15.39 -10.99
CA TRP A 17 -7.33 -15.33 -12.44
C TRP A 17 -7.58 -16.71 -13.04
N ILE A 18 -6.93 -17.75 -12.52
CA ILE A 18 -7.14 -19.13 -12.97
C ILE A 18 -8.57 -19.55 -12.64
N GLY A 19 -9.04 -19.26 -11.43
CA GLY A 19 -10.42 -19.50 -11.02
C GLY A 19 -11.41 -18.80 -11.95
N GLN A 20 -11.19 -17.52 -12.23
CA GLN A 20 -12.01 -16.74 -13.17
C GLN A 20 -12.03 -17.35 -14.58
N ALA A 21 -10.87 -17.75 -15.11
CA ALA A 21 -10.75 -18.33 -16.45
C ALA A 21 -11.51 -19.65 -16.62
N VAL A 22 -11.71 -20.41 -15.54
CA VAL A 22 -12.45 -21.69 -15.55
C VAL A 22 -13.86 -21.58 -14.94
N GLY A 23 -14.39 -20.37 -14.76
CA GLY A 23 -15.73 -20.13 -14.21
C GLY A 23 -15.88 -20.51 -12.72
N LYS A 24 -14.78 -20.62 -11.99
CA LYS A 24 -14.73 -20.90 -10.55
C LYS A 24 -14.21 -19.68 -9.80
N VAL A 25 -15.06 -18.68 -9.65
CA VAL A 25 -14.71 -17.42 -8.97
C VAL A 25 -14.79 -17.60 -7.46
N TYR A 26 -13.68 -17.35 -6.77
CA TYR A 26 -13.61 -17.34 -5.31
C TYR A 26 -13.23 -15.93 -4.82
N PRO A 27 -14.20 -15.08 -4.43
CA PRO A 27 -13.93 -13.71 -4.03
C PRO A 27 -13.28 -13.68 -2.62
N LEU A 28 -11.99 -13.98 -2.58
CA LEU A 28 -11.20 -14.03 -1.35
C LEU A 28 -10.20 -12.88 -1.37
N SER A 29 -10.31 -11.96 -0.42
CA SER A 29 -9.30 -10.92 -0.18
C SER A 29 -8.00 -11.56 0.31
N VAL A 30 -6.88 -11.33 -0.39
CA VAL A 30 -5.55 -11.88 -0.07
C VAL A 30 -4.56 -10.74 0.11
N MET A 31 -4.05 -10.52 1.32
CA MET A 31 -3.09 -9.44 1.61
C MET A 31 -2.00 -9.88 2.59
N ALA A 32 -0.88 -9.16 2.59
CA ALA A 32 0.15 -9.33 3.60
C ALA A 32 -0.33 -8.86 4.98
N ASP A 33 0.24 -9.42 6.04
CA ASP A 33 0.00 -9.00 7.43
C ASP A 33 0.35 -7.52 7.67
N CYS A 34 1.44 -7.03 7.08
CA CYS A 34 1.84 -5.63 7.17
C CYS A 34 0.84 -4.68 6.47
N GLN A 35 0.24 -5.09 5.36
CA GLN A 35 -0.83 -4.32 4.71
C GLN A 35 -2.07 -4.26 5.62
N PHE A 36 -2.46 -5.39 6.21
CA PHE A 36 -3.59 -5.43 7.15
C PHE A 36 -3.33 -4.53 8.36
N ALA A 37 -2.15 -4.63 8.98
CA ALA A 37 -1.73 -3.80 10.10
C ALA A 37 -1.77 -2.31 9.74
N ALA A 38 -1.29 -1.94 8.55
CA ALA A 38 -1.34 -0.56 8.08
C ALA A 38 -2.78 -0.05 7.97
N LEU A 39 -3.70 -0.83 7.39
CA LEU A 39 -5.12 -0.46 7.24
C LEU A 39 -5.79 -0.22 8.60
N VAL A 40 -5.59 -1.12 9.57
CA VAL A 40 -6.19 -0.95 10.91
C VAL A 40 -5.57 0.20 11.69
N CYS A 41 -4.35 0.63 11.34
CA CYS A 41 -3.71 1.85 11.84
C CYS A 41 -4.15 3.12 11.07
N GLY A 42 -5.12 3.03 10.15
CA GLY A 42 -5.65 4.17 9.42
C GLY A 42 -4.89 4.53 8.13
N ALA A 43 -4.02 3.65 7.62
CA ALA A 43 -3.37 3.87 6.34
C ALA A 43 -4.38 3.89 5.19
N HIS A 44 -4.16 4.78 4.23
CA HIS A 44 -5.03 4.91 3.07
C HIS A 44 -4.97 3.63 2.19
N PRO A 45 -6.11 3.00 1.85
CA PRO A 45 -6.15 1.71 1.15
C PRO A 45 -5.44 1.69 -0.21
N TYR A 46 -5.58 2.77 -0.99
CA TYR A 46 -5.01 2.84 -2.34
C TYR A 46 -3.64 3.53 -2.43
N LYS A 47 -3.40 4.60 -1.64
CA LYS A 47 -2.10 5.29 -1.64
C LYS A 47 -0.98 4.50 -0.96
N LEU A 48 -1.28 3.85 0.17
CA LEU A 48 -0.29 3.17 1.01
C LEU A 48 -0.38 1.65 0.92
N ALA A 49 -1.56 1.08 1.18
CA ALA A 49 -1.74 -0.37 1.12
C ALA A 49 -1.82 -0.92 -0.32
N GLN A 50 -1.96 -0.05 -1.31
CA GLN A 50 -1.93 -0.35 -2.75
C GLN A 50 -2.89 -1.48 -3.18
N LEU A 51 -4.07 -1.58 -2.55
CA LEU A 51 -5.00 -2.70 -2.78
C LEU A 51 -5.46 -2.86 -4.23
N HIS A 52 -5.42 -1.81 -5.05
CA HIS A 52 -5.79 -1.85 -6.47
C HIS A 52 -4.85 -2.69 -7.36
N TRP A 53 -3.66 -3.08 -6.86
CA TRP A 53 -2.73 -3.96 -7.57
C TRP A 53 -3.05 -5.45 -7.43
N HIS A 54 -3.95 -5.78 -6.51
CA HIS A 54 -4.36 -7.15 -6.27
C HIS A 54 -5.40 -7.60 -7.29
N ALA A 55 -5.40 -8.90 -7.57
CA ALA A 55 -6.48 -9.54 -8.32
C ALA A 55 -7.71 -9.80 -7.42
N SER A 56 -7.46 -9.94 -6.13
CA SER A 56 -8.47 -10.20 -5.11
C SER A 56 -9.37 -8.99 -4.87
N PRO A 57 -10.69 -9.20 -4.65
CA PRO A 57 -11.59 -8.11 -4.24
C PRO A 57 -11.36 -7.73 -2.78
N PHE A 58 -11.51 -6.44 -2.44
CA PHE A 58 -11.30 -5.90 -1.09
C PHE A 58 -12.47 -5.10 -0.54
N GLU A 59 -13.42 -4.71 -1.37
CA GLU A 59 -14.56 -3.84 -1.04
C GLU A 59 -15.31 -4.37 0.19
N GLY A 60 -15.72 -5.65 0.17
CA GLY A 60 -16.42 -6.26 1.29
C GLY A 60 -15.56 -6.48 2.55
N LEU A 61 -14.24 -6.45 2.45
CA LEU A 61 -13.35 -6.43 3.63
C LEU A 61 -13.23 -5.01 4.20
N LEU A 62 -13.05 -4.01 3.33
CA LEU A 62 -12.95 -2.61 3.73
C LEU A 62 -14.24 -2.14 4.41
N GLU A 63 -15.41 -2.51 3.90
CA GLU A 63 -16.70 -2.25 4.54
C GLU A 63 -16.78 -2.83 5.96
N LYS A 64 -16.31 -4.07 6.15
CA LYS A 64 -16.26 -4.72 7.48
C LYS A 64 -15.30 -4.06 8.44
N LEU A 65 -14.24 -3.43 7.93
CA LEU A 65 -13.31 -2.63 8.72
C LEU A 65 -13.82 -1.21 8.99
N GLY A 66 -15.00 -0.85 8.47
CA GLY A 66 -15.56 0.51 8.59
C GLY A 66 -14.85 1.54 7.70
N ILE A 67 -14.17 1.09 6.64
CA ILE A 67 -13.45 1.95 5.71
C ILE A 67 -14.36 2.23 4.51
N ASP A 68 -14.65 3.51 4.27
CA ASP A 68 -15.33 3.99 3.07
C ASP A 68 -14.40 3.91 1.86
N TRP A 69 -14.46 2.80 1.15
CA TRP A 69 -13.58 2.51 0.02
C TRP A 69 -13.94 3.33 -1.22
N GLU A 70 -15.20 3.71 -1.41
CA GLU A 70 -15.64 4.54 -2.54
C GLU A 70 -15.05 5.93 -2.43
N LYS A 71 -15.15 6.54 -1.24
CA LYS A 71 -14.52 7.83 -0.94
C LYS A 71 -13.01 7.74 -1.09
N ALA A 72 -12.37 6.73 -0.49
CA ALA A 72 -10.91 6.56 -0.60
C ALA A 72 -10.46 6.36 -2.06
N LYS A 73 -11.27 5.71 -2.89
CA LYS A 73 -10.97 5.53 -4.31
C LYS A 73 -11.08 6.85 -5.06
N ALA A 74 -12.12 7.64 -4.81
CA ALA A 74 -12.26 8.97 -5.41
C ALA A 74 -11.08 9.90 -5.02
N GLU A 75 -10.68 9.88 -3.75
CA GLU A 75 -9.49 10.61 -3.27
C GLU A 75 -8.21 10.14 -3.96
N PHE A 76 -8.07 8.84 -4.20
CA PHE A 76 -6.93 8.27 -4.93
C PHE A 76 -6.92 8.69 -6.40
N GLU A 77 -8.05 8.70 -7.09
CA GLU A 77 -8.14 9.15 -8.49
C GLU A 77 -7.80 10.63 -8.65
N VAL A 78 -8.19 11.46 -7.67
CA VAL A 78 -7.73 12.86 -7.60
C VAL A 78 -6.22 12.92 -7.39
N TYR A 79 -5.68 12.13 -6.46
CA TYR A 79 -4.25 12.06 -6.21
C TYR A 79 -3.44 11.62 -7.44
N LEU A 80 -3.94 10.71 -8.28
CA LEU A 80 -3.27 10.32 -9.51
C LEU A 80 -3.09 11.49 -10.49
N LYS A 81 -3.99 12.49 -10.48
CA LYS A 81 -3.81 13.73 -11.27
C LYS A 81 -2.64 14.58 -10.76
N GLU A 82 -2.47 14.63 -9.44
CA GLU A 82 -1.34 15.31 -8.82
C GLU A 82 -0.02 14.62 -9.13
N VAL A 83 0.01 13.28 -9.07
CA VAL A 83 1.15 12.44 -9.47
C VAL A 83 1.52 12.69 -10.93
N ALA A 84 0.53 12.69 -11.84
CA ALA A 84 0.76 12.98 -13.26
C ALA A 84 1.31 14.38 -13.51
N ALA A 85 0.98 15.34 -12.63
CA ALA A 85 1.52 16.69 -12.65
C ALA A 85 2.86 16.84 -11.90
N GLY A 86 3.49 15.74 -11.47
CA GLY A 86 4.77 15.72 -10.77
C GLY A 86 4.72 16.06 -9.28
N ARG A 87 3.53 16.19 -8.69
CA ARG A 87 3.31 16.50 -7.27
C ARG A 87 3.05 15.22 -6.48
N VAL A 88 4.09 14.40 -6.37
CA VAL A 88 4.02 13.12 -5.64
C VAL A 88 4.21 13.36 -4.15
N GLU A 89 3.26 12.89 -3.36
CA GLU A 89 3.41 12.83 -1.90
C GLU A 89 4.35 11.68 -1.55
N THR A 90 5.44 11.97 -0.84
CA THR A 90 6.42 10.95 -0.46
C THR A 90 6.52 10.88 1.06
N LEU A 91 6.45 9.66 1.63
CA LEU A 91 6.55 9.44 3.08
C LEU A 91 7.95 9.74 3.65
N TYR A 92 8.95 9.74 2.79
CA TYR A 92 10.33 10.07 3.12
C TYR A 92 10.95 10.84 1.95
N ASP A 93 11.97 11.65 2.23
CA ASP A 93 12.74 12.31 1.18
C ASP A 93 13.53 11.27 0.37
N PRO A 94 13.23 11.06 -0.93
CA PRO A 94 13.91 10.07 -1.76
C PRO A 94 15.43 10.22 -1.80
N LYS A 95 15.95 11.44 -1.61
CA LYS A 95 17.39 11.71 -1.57
C LYS A 95 18.06 11.02 -0.37
N ARG A 96 17.30 10.75 0.70
CA ARG A 96 17.78 10.00 1.87
C ARG A 96 17.78 8.48 1.67
N ALA A 97 17.15 7.96 0.61
CA ALA A 97 17.29 6.54 0.23
C ALA A 97 18.55 6.25 -0.58
N ILE A 98 19.23 7.29 -1.07
CA ILE A 98 20.61 7.14 -1.54
C ILE A 98 21.41 6.69 -0.32
N THR A 99 21.95 5.48 -0.34
CA THR A 99 22.73 4.92 0.77
C THR A 99 24.24 5.09 0.58
N SER A 100 24.66 5.49 -0.61
CA SER A 100 26.05 5.83 -0.97
C SER A 100 26.13 6.54 -2.33
N GLY A 101 27.28 7.11 -2.66
CA GLY A 101 27.56 7.74 -3.96
C GLY A 101 27.36 9.26 -3.99
N PRO A 102 27.60 9.90 -5.16
CA PRO A 102 27.44 11.34 -5.32
C PRO A 102 26.00 11.77 -5.03
N GLY A 103 25.81 12.71 -4.10
CA GLY A 103 24.49 13.14 -3.63
C GLY A 103 23.96 12.41 -2.38
N TYR A 104 24.74 11.51 -1.78
CA TYR A 104 24.44 10.96 -0.45
C TYR A 104 24.56 12.03 0.63
N GLU A 105 23.47 12.27 1.36
CA GLU A 105 23.48 13.04 2.60
C GLU A 105 23.28 12.11 3.79
N LYS A 106 24.24 12.08 4.71
CA LYS A 106 24.17 11.24 5.91
C LYS A 106 22.99 11.68 6.79
N PRO A 107 22.06 10.78 7.16
CA PRO A 107 20.97 11.13 8.05
C PRO A 107 21.50 11.62 9.39
N VAL A 108 20.96 12.74 9.90
CA VAL A 108 21.21 13.18 11.28
C VAL A 108 20.63 12.13 12.22
N GLN A 109 21.43 11.64 13.17
CA GLN A 109 20.97 10.63 14.12
C GLN A 109 19.82 11.20 14.98
N PRO A 110 18.75 10.43 15.25
CA PRO A 110 17.58 10.92 15.99
C PRO A 110 17.89 11.55 17.35
N ALA A 111 19.04 11.19 17.97
CA ALA A 111 19.49 11.72 19.25
C ALA A 111 19.89 13.20 19.26
N GLN A 112 19.92 13.90 18.11
CA GLN A 112 20.28 15.33 18.03
C GLN A 112 19.10 16.29 17.90
N ILE A 113 17.86 15.80 17.85
CA ILE A 113 16.68 16.67 17.69
C ILE A 113 16.27 17.33 19.03
N GLU A 114 16.57 16.71 20.18
CA GLU A 114 16.17 17.22 21.50
C GLU A 114 17.10 18.28 22.12
N VAL A 115 18.21 18.66 21.49
CA VAL A 115 19.21 19.57 22.11
C VAL A 115 19.04 21.04 21.69
N ASN A 116 18.14 21.35 20.76
CA ASN A 116 17.86 22.73 20.33
C ASN A 116 16.36 23.05 20.32
N SER A 117 15.70 22.89 21.46
CA SER A 117 14.36 23.45 21.76
C SER A 117 14.41 24.31 23.00
#